data_AF-A0A496QD13-F1
#
_entry.id   AF-A0A496QD13-F1
#
_cell.length_a   1.000
_cell.length_b   1.000
_cell.length_c   1.000
_cell.angle_alpha   90.00
_cell.angle_beta   90.00
_cell.angle_gamma   90.00
#
_symmetry.space_group_name_H-M   'P 1'
#
loop_
_entity.id
_entity.type
_entity.pdbx_description
1 polymer ?
#
loop_
_entity_poly.entity_id
_entity_poly.type
_entity_poly.pdbx_seq_one_letter_code
_entity_poly.pdbx_strand_id
1 'polypeptide(L)' 'MNQQSAWGKVANMLRARSLWMLYYCTGCGAIELPPTMTSRFDMERFGIGPMATPRQADILLITGYLS' A
#
# COMPACT_ATOMS: atom_id res chain seq x y z
N MET A 1 -25.05 -20.58 -0.76
CA MET A 1 -23.85 -19.72 -0.62
C MET A 1 -23.30 -19.96 0.77
N ASN A 2 -22.11 -20.56 0.89
CA ASN A 2 -21.53 -20.88 2.20
C ASN A 2 -21.20 -19.58 2.94
N GLN A 3 -21.62 -19.46 4.20
CA GLN A 3 -21.35 -18.29 5.05
C GLN A 3 -19.86 -17.93 5.04
N GLN A 4 -18.97 -18.93 5.08
CA GLN A 4 -17.52 -18.77 4.99
C GLN A 4 -17.06 -18.04 3.71
N SER A 5 -17.70 -18.30 2.57
CA SER A 5 -17.39 -17.62 1.31
C SER A 5 -17.85 -16.15 1.29
N ALA A 6 -18.92 -15.82 2.02
CA ALA A 6 -19.40 -14.45 2.16
C ALA A 6 -18.43 -13.63 3.03
N TRP A 7 -18.00 -14.17 4.16
CA TRP A 7 -17.02 -13.53 5.05
C TRP A 7 -15.66 -13.32 4.37
N GLY A 8 -15.18 -14.30 3.61
CA GLY A 8 -13.93 -14.14 2.84
C GLY A 8 -13.99 -13.00 1.82
N LYS A 9 -15.13 -12.80 1.15
CA LYS A 9 -15.32 -11.68 0.22
C LYS A 9 -15.27 -10.33 0.92
N VAL A 10 -15.90 -10.21 2.08
CA VAL A 10 -15.89 -8.98 2.88
C VAL A 10 -14.47 -8.68 3.38
N ALA A 11 -13.77 -9.69 3.92
CA ALA A 11 -12.39 -9.52 4.40
C ALA A 11 -11.43 -9.07 3.28
N ASN A 12 -11.55 -9.65 2.09
CA ASN A 12 -10.73 -9.24 0.93
C ASN A 12 -11.04 -7.81 0.48
N MET A 13 -12.32 -7.41 0.52
CA MET A 13 -12.72 -6.04 0.18
C MET A 13 -12.11 -5.02 1.16
N LEU A 14 -12.10 -5.33 2.46
CA LEU A 14 -11.50 -4.46 3.46
C LEU A 14 -9.99 -4.34 3.24
N ARG A 15 -9.29 -5.47 3.06
CA ARG A 15 -7.84 -5.50 2.84
C ARG A 15 -7.41 -4.73 1.59
N ALA A 16 -8.19 -4.77 0.52
CA ALA A 16 -7.90 -4.07 -0.72
C ALA A 16 -8.06 -2.53 -0.61
N ARG A 17 -8.76 -2.03 0.42
CA ARG A 17 -9.05 -0.59 0.61
C ARG A 17 -8.29 0.03 1.79
N SER A 18 -7.39 -0.71 2.42
CA SER A 18 -6.59 -0.25 3.57
C SER A 18 -5.16 -0.76 3.41
N LEU A 19 -4.44 -0.23 2.43
CA LEU A 19 -3.10 -0.65 2.09
C LEU A 19 -2.07 0.27 2.73
N TRP A 20 -1.46 -0.19 3.82
CA TRP A 20 -0.43 0.56 4.51
C TRP A 20 0.96 0.17 3.99
N MET A 21 1.66 1.12 3.38
CA MET A 21 2.92 0.87 2.65
C MET A 21 4.13 1.38 3.43
N LEU A 22 5.12 0.52 3.61
CA LEU A 22 6.47 0.92 3.98
C LEU A 22 7.29 1.16 2.70
N TYR A 23 7.82 2.36 2.54
CA TYR A 23 8.66 2.69 1.39
C TYR A 23 10.13 2.38 1.68
N TYR A 24 10.72 1.51 0.86
CA TYR A 24 12.15 1.22 0.86
C TYR A 24 12.79 1.88 -0.36
N CYS A 25 13.32 3.07 -0.12
CA CYS A 25 13.86 3.99 -1.14
C CYS A 25 15.31 3.66 -1.49
N THR A 26 15.53 2.62 -2.30
CA THR A 26 16.89 2.14 -2.65
C THR A 26 17.44 2.66 -3.97
N GLY A 27 16.63 3.33 -4.79
CA GLY A 27 17.07 3.81 -6.09
C GLY A 27 16.20 4.94 -6.65
N CYS A 28 16.27 5.14 -7.96
CA CYS A 28 15.60 6.25 -8.62
C CYS A 28 14.07 6.20 -8.56
N GLY A 29 13.46 5.02 -8.40
CA GLY A 29 12.00 4.90 -8.25
C GLY A 29 11.45 5.62 -7.01
N ALA A 30 12.31 5.96 -6.04
CA ALA A 30 11.91 6.73 -4.87
C ALA A 30 11.42 8.16 -5.21
N ILE A 31 11.90 8.77 -6.31
CA ILE A 31 11.48 10.13 -6.69
C ILE A 31 10.05 10.17 -7.26
N GLU A 32 9.52 9.01 -7.63
CA GLU A 32 8.15 8.86 -8.12
C GLU A 32 7.13 8.77 -6.97
N LEU A 33 7.58 8.54 -5.73
CA LEU A 33 6.71 8.47 -4.54
C LEU A 33 6.11 9.83 -4.13
N PRO A 34 6.87 10.94 -4.01
CA PRO A 34 6.28 12.24 -3.69
C PRO A 34 5.15 12.67 -4.62
N PRO A 35 5.27 12.65 -5.97
CA PRO A 35 4.18 13.06 -6.84
C PRO A 35 2.97 12.12 -6.77
N THR A 36 3.16 10.84 -6.47
CA THR A 36 2.05 9.89 -6.24
C THR A 36 1.33 10.11 -4.91
N MET A 37 1.91 10.86 -3.97
CA MET A 37 1.23 11.30 -2.75
C MET A 37 0.61 12.71 -2.88
N THR A 38 0.96 13.47 -3.92
CA THR A 38 0.37 14.81 -4.15
C THR A 38 -1.04 14.71 -4.71
N SER A 39 -1.79 15.82 -4.62
CA SER A 39 -3.16 15.95 -5.11
C SER A 39 -3.40 15.51 -6.56
N ARG A 40 -2.36 15.53 -7.41
CA ARG A 40 -2.46 15.10 -8.80
C ARG A 40 -2.71 13.60 -8.95
N PHE A 41 -2.09 12.79 -8.09
CA PHE A 41 -2.12 11.33 -8.15
C PHE A 41 -2.39 10.72 -6.78
N ASP A 42 -3.18 11.41 -5.96
CA ASP A 42 -3.46 11.10 -4.55
C ASP A 42 -3.78 9.61 -4.31
N MET A 43 -2.78 8.90 -3.81
CA MET A 43 -2.90 7.48 -3.47
C MET A 43 -3.79 7.23 -2.25
N GLU A 44 -3.97 8.20 -1.36
CA GLU A 44 -4.81 8.05 -0.15
C GLU A 44 -6.28 7.85 -0.52
N ARG A 45 -6.72 8.36 -1.69
CA ARG A 45 -8.05 8.11 -2.24
C ARG A 45 -8.37 6.62 -2.43
N PHE A 46 -7.36 5.80 -2.71
CA PHE A 46 -7.51 4.35 -2.86
C PHE A 46 -7.31 3.59 -1.54
N GLY A 47 -7.15 4.33 -0.42
CA GLY A 47 -6.84 3.76 0.88
C GLY A 47 -5.38 3.31 1.00
N ILE A 48 -4.49 3.88 0.18
CA ILE A 48 -3.06 3.62 0.21
C ILE A 48 -2.40 4.73 1.02
N GLY A 49 -1.70 4.38 2.09
CA GLY A 49 -1.05 5.36 2.96
C GLY A 49 0.36 4.96 3.37
N PRO A 50 1.24 5.94 3.66
CA PRO A 50 2.57 5.65 4.20
C PRO A 50 2.51 5.12 5.63
N MET A 51 3.38 4.18 5.96
CA MET A 51 3.67 3.76 7.33
C MET A 51 5.12 3.96 7.68
N ALA A 52 5.37 4.37 8.93
CA ALA A 52 6.71 4.60 9.44
C ALA A 52 7.41 3.32 9.95
N THR A 53 6.65 2.31 10.37
CA THR A 53 7.21 1.10 10.97
C THR A 53 6.79 -0.17 10.22
N PRO A 54 7.71 -1.14 10.00
CA PRO A 54 7.40 -2.37 9.27
C PRO A 54 6.40 -3.27 10.01
N ARG A 55 6.26 -3.11 11.33
CA ARG A 55 5.29 -3.87 12.14
C ARG A 55 3.84 -3.45 11.89
N GLN A 56 3.63 -2.26 11.36
CA GLN A 56 2.30 -1.70 11.08
C GLN A 56 1.99 -1.64 9.59
N ALA A 57 2.95 -1.97 8.73
CA ALA A 57 2.78 -1.95 7.28
C ALA A 57 2.27 -3.30 6.76
N ASP A 58 1.38 -3.25 5.77
CA ASP A 58 0.88 -4.40 5.04
C ASP A 58 1.75 -4.73 3.82
N ILE A 59 2.39 -3.72 3.23
CA ILE A 59 3.19 -3.82 2.01
C ILE A 59 4.57 -3.22 2.22
N LEU A 60 5.61 -3.93 1.77
CA LEU A 60 6.96 -3.40 1.60
C LEU A 60 7.17 -3.03 0.12
N LEU A 61 7.28 -1.73 -0.18
CA LEU A 61 7.53 -1.25 -1.53
C LEU A 61 9.01 -0.92 -1.72
N ILE A 62 9.70 -1.72 -2.52
CA ILE A 62 11.11 -1.50 -2.89
C ILE A 62 11.14 -0.71 -4.20
N THR A 63 11.71 0.49 -4.17
CA THR A 63 11.66 1.45 -5.29
C THR A 63 13.00 1.61 -6.02
N GLY A 64 13.78 0.53 -6.08
CA GLY A 64 15.07 0.53 -6.74
C GLY A 64 15.74 -0.84 -6.73
N TYR A 65 17.01 -0.85 -7.12
CA TYR A 65 17.83 -2.06 -7.05
C TYR A 65 18.03 -2.49 -5.59
N LEU A 66 18.17 -3.80 -5.36
CA LEU A 66 18.48 -4.39 -4.07
C LEU A 66 19.82 -5.12 -4.22
N SER A 67 20.90 -4.52 -3.70
CA SER A 67 22.25 -5.09 -3.67
C SER A 67 22.55 -5.72 -2.32
#